data_AF-A0A560WKX8-F1
#
_entry.id   AF-A0A560WKX8-F1
#
_cell.length_a   1.000
_cell.length_b   1.000
_cell.length_c   1.000
_cell.angle_alpha   90.00
_cell.angle_beta   90.00
_cell.angle_gamma   90.00
#
_symmetry.space_group_name_H-M   'P 1'
#
loop_
_entity.id
_entity.type
_entity.pdbx_description
1 polymer ?
#
loop_
_entity_poly.entity_id
_entity_poly.type
_entity_poly.pdbx_seq_one_letter_code
_entity_poly.pdbx_strand_id
1 'polypeptide(L)'
;MWFFNSQSKREKEMAYAIQSIRNFLQDEGGKWDWDDFTSCSLRDPVLNSIRKKASLVDLPLDDEGRAILESLLVEVRALAE
;
A
#
# COMPACT_ATOMS: atom_id res chain seq x y z
N MET A 1 4.28 17.33 -28.50
CA MET A 1 4.89 16.28 -27.64
C MET A 1 4.07 16.20 -26.37
N TRP A 2 3.47 15.06 -26.04
CA TRP A 2 2.56 14.91 -24.89
C TRP A 2 3.20 13.99 -23.83
N PHE A 3 3.77 14.57 -22.77
CA PHE A 3 4.22 13.85 -21.58
C PHE A 3 3.36 14.30 -20.38
N PHE A 4 2.14 13.76 -20.23
CA PHE A 4 1.27 14.09 -19.08
C PHE A 4 0.46 12.90 -18.51
N ASN A 5 0.83 11.65 -18.82
CA ASN A 5 0.03 10.48 -18.43
C ASN A 5 0.69 9.53 -17.41
N SER A 6 1.82 9.93 -16.81
CA SER A 6 2.59 9.10 -15.86
C SER A 6 2.36 9.47 -14.40
N GLN A 7 2.38 10.77 -14.06
CA GLN A 7 2.22 11.24 -12.68
C GLN A 7 0.85 10.84 -12.09
N SER A 8 -0.23 10.96 -12.88
CA SER A 8 -1.58 10.58 -12.46
C SER A 8 -1.77 9.08 -12.16
N LYS A 9 -0.94 8.21 -12.73
CA LYS A 9 -0.98 6.76 -12.45
C LYS A 9 -0.25 6.44 -11.15
N ARG A 10 0.91 7.06 -10.94
CA ARG A 10 1.67 6.93 -9.69
C ARG A 10 0.87 7.45 -8.51
N GLU A 11 0.26 8.63 -8.62
CA GLU A 11 -0.61 9.22 -7.59
C GLU A 11 -1.77 8.29 -7.21
N LYS A 12 -2.41 7.64 -8.19
CA LYS A 12 -3.48 6.66 -7.94
C LYS A 12 -2.96 5.42 -7.20
N GLU A 13 -1.80 4.89 -7.57
CA GLU A 13 -1.19 3.75 -6.88
C GLU A 13 -0.74 4.12 -5.46
N MET A 14 -0.25 5.34 -5.24
CA MET A 14 0.06 5.84 -3.89
C MET A 14 -1.20 5.93 -3.04
N ALA A 15 -2.25 6.57 -3.55
CA ALA A 15 -3.53 6.69 -2.84
C ALA A 15 -4.13 5.30 -2.53
N TYR A 16 -4.06 4.37 -3.48
CA TYR A 16 -4.49 3.00 -3.29
C TYR A 16 -3.71 2.30 -2.18
N ALA A 17 -2.36 2.34 -2.20
CA ALA A 17 -1.54 1.74 -1.16
C ALA A 17 -1.79 2.35 0.23
N ILE A 18 -1.92 3.68 0.33
CA ILE A 18 -2.25 4.39 1.58
C ILE A 18 -3.60 3.90 2.11
N GLN A 19 -4.62 3.86 1.25
CA GLN A 19 -5.97 3.48 1.64
C GLN A 19 -6.03 2.02 2.10
N SER A 20 -5.42 1.09 1.35
CA SER A 20 -5.42 -0.33 1.69
C SER A 20 -4.73 -0.61 3.02
N ILE A 21 -3.53 -0.05 3.24
CA ILE A 21 -2.78 -0.26 4.49
C ILE A 21 -3.49 0.39 5.68
N ARG A 22 -4.00 1.61 5.51
CA ARG A 22 -4.76 2.30 6.56
C ARG A 22 -6.02 1.53 6.95
N ASN A 23 -6.82 1.13 5.96
CA ASN A 23 -8.08 0.42 6.20
C ASN A 23 -7.85 -0.90 6.92
N PHE A 24 -6.82 -1.63 6.54
CA PHE A 24 -6.46 -2.87 7.20
C PHE A 24 -6.06 -2.64 8.68
N LEU A 25 -5.23 -1.63 8.95
CA LEU A 25 -4.82 -1.28 10.31
C LEU A 25 -5.98 -0.83 11.22
N GLN A 26 -7.00 -0.20 10.64
CA GLN A 26 -8.18 0.34 11.32
C GLN A 26 -9.39 -0.61 11.34
N ASP A 27 -9.29 -1.79 10.72
CA ASP A 27 -10.41 -2.71 10.48
C ASP A 27 -11.60 -2.05 9.74
N GLU A 28 -11.29 -1.09 8.86
CA GLU A 28 -12.26 -0.33 8.05
C GLU A 28 -12.33 -0.83 6.59
N GLY A 29 -11.59 -1.90 6.26
CA GLY A 29 -11.53 -2.49 4.92
C GLY A 29 -12.66 -3.46 4.63
N GLY A 30 -12.98 -3.62 3.34
CA GLY A 30 -13.80 -4.74 2.88
C GLY A 30 -13.11 -6.08 3.11
N LYS A 31 -13.91 -7.15 3.20
CA LYS A 31 -13.46 -8.53 3.46
C LYS A 31 -12.27 -8.97 2.58
N TRP A 32 -12.18 -8.46 1.35
CA TRP A 32 -11.20 -8.87 0.36
C TRP A 32 -10.20 -7.76 0.00
N ASP A 33 -10.33 -6.55 0.55
CA ASP A 33 -9.52 -5.41 0.13
C ASP A 33 -8.02 -5.63 0.41
N TRP A 34 -7.70 -6.31 1.51
CA TRP A 34 -6.33 -6.66 1.86
C TRP A 34 -5.74 -7.73 0.94
N ASP A 35 -6.53 -8.76 0.63
CA ASP A 35 -6.12 -9.84 -0.27
C ASP A 35 -5.90 -9.30 -1.69
N ASP A 36 -6.78 -8.43 -2.16
CA ASP A 36 -6.66 -7.76 -3.46
C ASP A 36 -5.38 -6.92 -3.53
N PHE A 37 -5.11 -6.13 -2.48
CA PHE A 37 -3.91 -5.30 -2.39
C PHE A 37 -2.63 -6.13 -2.39
N THR A 38 -2.57 -7.21 -1.62
CA THR A 38 -1.37 -8.05 -1.48
C THR A 38 -1.15 -8.99 -2.67
N SER A 39 -2.19 -9.29 -3.45
CA SER A 39 -2.10 -10.18 -4.62
C SER A 39 -1.79 -9.46 -5.94
N CYS A 40 -2.19 -8.19 -6.08
CA CYS A 40 -2.04 -7.44 -7.33
C CYS A 40 -0.73 -6.64 -7.38
N SER A 41 0.08 -6.82 -8.43
CA SER A 41 1.29 -6.01 -8.61
C SER A 41 0.96 -4.55 -8.97
N LEU A 42 1.69 -3.62 -8.35
CA LEU A 42 1.65 -2.20 -8.70
C LEU A 42 2.70 -1.88 -9.79
N ARG A 43 2.45 -0.84 -10.60
CA ARG A 43 3.34 -0.44 -11.69
C ARG A 43 4.57 0.31 -11.19
N ASP A 44 4.39 1.21 -10.22
CA ASP A 44 5.51 1.88 -9.58
C ASP A 44 6.35 0.86 -8.79
N PRO A 45 7.66 0.71 -9.09
CA PRO A 45 8.49 -0.32 -8.48
C PRO A 45 8.70 -0.09 -6.98
N VAL A 46 8.68 1.16 -6.51
CA VAL A 46 8.80 1.49 -5.08
C VAL A 46 7.51 1.09 -4.36
N LEU A 47 6.35 1.45 -4.91
CA LEU A 47 5.06 1.06 -4.32
C LEU A 47 4.85 -0.46 -4.37
N ASN A 48 5.27 -1.13 -5.43
CA ASN A 48 5.20 -2.58 -5.52
C ASN A 48 6.14 -3.26 -4.51
N SER A 49 7.28 -2.65 -4.18
CA SER A 49 8.15 -3.12 -3.09
C SER A 49 7.46 -3.01 -1.73
N ILE A 50 6.80 -1.87 -1.46
CA ILE A 50 6.02 -1.67 -0.23
C ILE A 50 4.88 -2.69 -0.13
N ARG A 51 4.12 -2.89 -1.21
CA ARG A 51 3.08 -3.92 -1.30
C ARG A 51 3.64 -5.32 -1.02
N LYS A 52 4.82 -5.65 -1.56
CA LYS A 52 5.50 -6.93 -1.27
C LYS A 52 5.84 -7.07 0.21
N LYS A 53 6.43 -6.05 0.83
CA LYS A 53 6.73 -6.05 2.27
C LYS A 53 5.46 -6.24 3.09
N ALA A 54 4.37 -5.54 2.74
CA ALA A 54 3.08 -5.70 3.39
C ALA A 54 2.53 -7.13 3.27
N SER A 55 2.68 -7.77 2.10
CA SER A 55 2.25 -9.17 1.91
C SER A 55 3.06 -10.22 2.67
N LEU A 56 4.19 -9.84 3.27
CA LEU A 56 5.01 -10.72 4.10
C LEU A 56 4.66 -10.63 5.59
N VAL A 57 3.74 -9.74 5.97
CA VAL A 57 3.25 -9.66 7.35
C VAL A 57 2.31 -10.83 7.60
N ASP A 58 2.64 -11.64 8.59
CA ASP A 58 1.84 -12.82 8.96
C ASP A 58 0.48 -12.43 9.55
N LEU A 59 -0.52 -13.28 9.32
CA LEU A 59 -1.87 -13.16 9.87
C LEU A 59 -2.17 -14.33 10.81
N PRO A 60 -2.87 -14.12 11.95
CA PRO A 60 -3.47 -12.86 12.40
C PRO A 60 -2.43 -11.79 12.77
N LEU A 61 -2.77 -10.52 12.52
CA LEU A 61 -1.86 -9.39 12.72
C LEU A 61 -1.49 -9.25 14.20
N ASP A 62 -0.20 -9.42 14.51
CA ASP A 62 0.36 -9.16 15.83
C ASP A 62 0.97 -7.75 15.94
N ASP A 63 1.56 -7.43 17.10
CA ASP A 63 2.12 -6.10 17.37
C ASP A 63 3.33 -5.78 16.46
N GLU A 64 4.15 -6.77 16.11
CA GLU A 64 5.29 -6.59 15.20
C GLU A 64 4.80 -6.32 13.78
N GLY A 65 3.86 -7.13 13.29
CA GLY A 65 3.21 -6.94 12.00
C GLY A 65 2.52 -5.58 11.91
N ARG A 66 1.83 -5.15 12.97
CA ARG A 66 1.22 -3.82 13.03
C ARG A 66 2.27 -2.71 12.90
N ALA A 67 3.37 -2.79 13.65
CA ALA A 67 4.45 -1.80 13.59
C ALA A 67 5.08 -1.72 12.18
N ILE A 68 5.25 -2.87 11.52
CA ILE A 68 5.74 -2.93 10.14
C ILE A 68 4.77 -2.19 9.21
N LEU A 69 3.48 -2.50 9.27
CA LEU A 69 2.47 -1.86 8.41
C LEU A 69 2.35 -0.35 8.66
N GLU A 70 2.44 0.09 9.92
CA GLU A 70 2.49 1.51 10.27
C GLU A 70 3.72 2.21 9.68
N SER A 71 4.90 1.59 9.77
CA SER A 71 6.12 2.10 9.14
C SER A 71 5.98 2.20 7.62
N LEU A 72 5.36 1.21 6.97
CA LEU A 72 5.12 1.24 5.52
C LEU A 72 4.12 2.34 5.13
N LEU A 73 3.09 2.57 5.94
CA LEU A 73 2.13 3.65 5.71
C LEU A 73 2.82 5.03 5.77
N VAL A 74 3.75 5.23 6.70
CA VAL A 74 4.58 6.43 6.77
C VAL A 74 5.46 6.55 5.53
N GLU A 75 6.12 5.47 5.11
CA GLU A 75 6.97 5.44 3.90
C GLU A 75 6.18 5.87 2.65
N VAL A 76 4.97 5.33 2.42
CA VAL A 76 4.15 5.72 1.25
C VAL A 76 3.70 7.17 1.33
N ARG A 77 3.31 7.68 2.51
CA ARG A 77 2.87 9.07 2.67
C ARG A 77 3.98 10.07 2.35
N ALA A 78 5.21 9.77 2.77
CA ALA A 78 6.38 10.62 2.47
C ALA A 78 6.70 10.68 0.96
N LEU A 79 6.24 9.71 0.16
CA LEU A 79 6.40 9.72 -1.31
C LEU A 79 5.38 10.60 -2.04
N ALA A 80 4.33 11.04 -1.32
CA ALA A 80 3.26 11.89 -1.82
C ALA A 80 3.44 13.38 -1.51
N GLU A 81 4.45 13.73 -0.70
CA GLU A 81 4.93 15.10 -0.45
C GLU A 81 5.93 15.55 -1.53
#